data_AF-A0A926L180-F1
#
_entry.id   AF-A0A926L180-F1
#
_cell.length_a   1.000
_cell.length_b   1.000
_cell.length_c   1.000
_cell.angle_alpha   90.00
_cell.angle_beta   90.00
_cell.angle_gamma   90.00
#
_symmetry.space_group_name_H-M   'P 1'
#
loop_
_entity.id
_entity.type
_entity.pdbx_description
1 polymer ?
#
loop_
_entity_poly.entity_id
_entity_poly.type
_entity_poly.pdbx_seq_one_letter_code
_entity_poly.pdbx_strand_id
1 'polypeptide(L)'
;MPIPGTPSRAELVEHLVRTRIAGDVATPRENNLSHYRKLANGDRGFWLGLELGDRWSDEQDVLAVMAERVGVNDDPEYRYGQDTIDPELTVAALERVAGRLRKAADGGQRVLFATGHPGGLLDVHRATAAALRAAGCEIVVIPEGLTTEEGYVQQFADVAVLEHGASLWHTHSGEPMKAILTGLERAGRPLPDLVVADHGWAGYAGQHGVDSVGYADCNDPALFLAESEGTLQVAVPLDDHVVSPRYYDPMTAYLLAEAGLA
;
A
#
# COMPACT_ATOMS: atom_id res chain seq x y z
N MET A 1 -21.44 -3.31 5.15
CA MET A 1 -22.46 -2.25 4.92
C MET A 1 -22.15 -1.65 3.55
N PRO A 2 -23.14 -1.31 2.71
CA PRO A 2 -22.85 -0.68 1.44
C PRO A 2 -22.15 0.67 1.68
N ILE A 3 -21.12 0.95 0.89
CA ILE A 3 -20.47 2.26 0.87
C ILE A 3 -21.49 3.25 0.29
N PRO A 4 -21.84 4.34 0.99
CA PRO A 4 -22.89 5.24 0.54
C PRO A 4 -22.42 6.12 -0.61
N GLY A 5 -22.86 5.79 -1.83
CA GLY A 5 -22.64 6.59 -3.04
C GLY A 5 -21.18 6.63 -3.50
N THR A 6 -20.98 7.06 -4.74
CA THR A 6 -19.65 7.35 -5.28
C THR A 6 -19.43 8.86 -5.20
N PRO A 7 -18.43 9.34 -4.45
CA PRO A 7 -18.12 10.77 -4.42
C PRO A 7 -17.58 11.23 -5.77
N SER A 8 -17.80 12.49 -6.12
CA SER A 8 -17.01 13.15 -7.16
C SER A 8 -15.55 13.33 -6.70
N ARG A 9 -14.66 13.60 -7.65
CA ARG A 9 -13.24 13.89 -7.37
C ARG A 9 -13.06 14.99 -6.31
N ALA A 10 -13.82 16.08 -6.41
CA ALA A 10 -13.76 17.19 -5.47
C ALA A 10 -14.29 16.81 -4.07
N GLU A 11 -15.38 16.06 -4.00
CA GLU A 11 -15.92 15.55 -2.73
C GLU A 11 -14.96 14.57 -2.05
N LEU A 12 -14.23 13.76 -2.85
CA LEU A 12 -13.19 12.88 -2.31
C LEU A 12 -12.02 13.69 -1.74
N VAL A 13 -11.50 14.70 -2.46
CA VAL A 13 -10.43 15.57 -1.94
C VAL A 13 -10.82 16.21 -0.61
N GLU A 14 -12.03 16.79 -0.52
CA GLU A 14 -12.54 17.36 0.73
C GLU A 14 -12.65 16.30 1.83
N HIS A 15 -13.11 15.09 1.48
CA HIS A 15 -13.21 13.98 2.41
C HIS A 15 -11.86 13.58 2.99
N LEU A 16 -10.85 13.37 2.14
CA LEU A 16 -9.50 12.96 2.53
C LEU A 16 -8.88 13.95 3.52
N VAL A 17 -9.01 15.26 3.25
CA VAL A 17 -8.53 16.33 4.14
C VAL A 17 -9.29 16.33 5.47
N ARG A 18 -10.62 16.24 5.43
CA ARG A 18 -11.46 16.27 6.63
C ARG A 18 -11.18 15.09 7.57
N THR A 19 -10.89 13.91 7.00
CA THR A 19 -10.63 12.68 7.77
C THR A 19 -9.16 12.46 8.06
N ARG A 20 -8.27 13.33 7.56
CA ARG A 20 -6.82 13.25 7.68
C ARG A 20 -6.20 12.01 7.05
N ILE A 21 -6.88 11.43 6.06
CA ILE A 21 -6.25 10.43 5.17
C ILE A 21 -5.21 11.12 4.29
N ALA A 22 -5.47 12.39 3.93
CA ALA A 22 -4.49 13.29 3.32
C ALA A 22 -4.70 14.71 3.89
N GLY A 23 -3.90 15.68 3.44
CA GLY A 23 -3.79 17.00 4.05
C GLY A 23 -2.87 16.96 5.28
N ASP A 24 -3.28 17.62 6.36
CA ASP A 24 -2.58 17.58 7.65
C ASP A 24 -2.83 16.20 8.33
N VAL A 25 -1.95 15.24 8.07
CA VAL A 25 -2.03 13.83 8.55
C VAL A 25 -1.68 13.72 10.03
N ALA A 26 -1.76 12.54 10.66
CA ALA A 26 -1.35 12.39 12.06
C ALA A 26 0.18 12.35 12.22
N THR A 27 0.87 11.81 11.22
CA THR A 27 2.32 11.61 11.21
C THR A 27 3.09 12.93 11.34
N PRO A 28 3.91 13.10 12.40
CA PRO A 28 4.72 14.30 12.58
C PRO A 28 5.91 14.37 11.62
N ARG A 29 6.31 15.59 11.26
CA ARG A 29 7.46 15.86 10.38
C ARG A 29 8.76 15.22 10.88
N GLU A 30 9.01 15.28 12.19
CA GLU A 30 10.21 14.68 12.78
C GLU A 30 10.24 13.15 12.69
N ASN A 31 9.08 12.48 12.74
CA ASN A 31 8.99 11.05 12.53
C ASN A 31 9.29 10.73 11.07
N ASN A 32 8.71 11.51 10.17
CA ASN A 32 8.90 11.34 8.73
C ASN A 32 10.37 11.46 8.33
N LEU A 33 11.02 12.57 8.67
CA LEU A 33 12.46 12.77 8.41
C LEU A 33 13.33 11.71 9.09
N SER A 34 12.93 11.22 10.28
CA SER A 34 13.64 10.11 10.91
C SER A 34 13.57 8.83 10.09
N HIS A 35 12.45 8.54 9.41
CA HIS A 35 12.31 7.34 8.60
C HIS A 35 13.11 7.45 7.30
N TYR A 36 13.08 8.62 6.66
CA TYR A 36 13.91 8.90 5.48
C TYR A 36 15.39 8.69 5.76
N ARG A 37 15.86 9.24 6.89
CA ARG A 37 17.26 9.09 7.33
C ARG A 37 17.62 7.66 7.68
N LYS A 38 16.71 6.86 8.27
CA LYS A 38 16.96 5.44 8.57
C LYS A 38 17.04 4.61 7.28
N LEU A 39 16.13 4.83 6.34
CA LEU A 39 16.18 4.22 5.02
C LEU A 39 17.53 4.53 4.34
N ALA A 40 17.93 5.81 4.33
CA ALA A 40 19.14 6.25 3.66
C ALA A 40 20.44 5.73 4.29
N ASN A 41 20.43 5.50 5.61
CA ASN A 41 21.53 4.85 6.31
C ASN A 41 21.54 3.31 6.16
N GLY A 42 20.66 2.74 5.34
CA GLY A 42 20.61 1.31 5.05
C GLY A 42 19.89 0.46 6.09
N ASP A 43 19.04 1.05 6.93
CA ASP A 43 18.20 0.28 7.84
C ASP A 43 17.10 -0.46 7.05
N ARG A 44 17.29 -1.77 6.90
CA ARG A 44 16.42 -2.66 6.12
C ARG A 44 15.00 -2.73 6.65
N GLY A 45 14.76 -2.37 7.92
CA GLY A 45 13.40 -2.28 8.47
C GLY A 45 12.53 -1.23 7.78
N PHE A 46 13.15 -0.24 7.13
CA PHE A 46 12.47 0.86 6.41
C PHE A 46 12.46 0.66 4.90
N TRP A 47 12.99 -0.46 4.41
CA TRP A 47 13.05 -0.75 2.97
C TRP A 47 11.80 -1.45 2.44
N LEU A 48 10.86 -1.81 3.32
CA LEU A 48 9.58 -2.41 2.95
C LEU A 48 9.72 -3.57 1.95
N GLY A 49 10.65 -4.49 2.23
CA GLY A 49 10.85 -5.69 1.41
C GLY A 49 11.62 -5.48 0.10
N LEU A 50 12.12 -4.27 -0.17
CA LEU A 50 12.93 -3.93 -1.34
C LEU A 50 14.43 -4.09 -1.08
N GLU A 51 15.22 -4.15 -2.16
CA GLU A 51 16.69 -4.13 -2.14
C GLU A 51 17.22 -2.85 -2.81
N LEU A 52 17.41 -1.80 -2.00
CA LEU A 52 17.79 -0.47 -2.47
C LEU A 52 19.30 -0.32 -2.71
N GLY A 53 20.13 -1.15 -2.07
CA GLY A 53 21.59 -1.02 -2.12
C GLY A 53 22.03 0.38 -1.69
N ASP A 54 22.92 1.00 -2.47
CA ASP A 54 23.45 2.35 -2.17
C ASP A 54 22.71 3.49 -2.90
N ARG A 55 21.63 3.17 -3.65
CA ARG A 55 20.96 4.11 -4.57
C ARG A 55 20.27 5.28 -3.85
N TRP A 56 19.86 5.07 -2.61
CA TRP A 56 19.12 6.04 -1.79
C TRP A 56 19.89 6.40 -0.52
N SER A 57 21.20 6.59 -0.62
CA SER A 57 22.08 6.86 0.54
C SER A 57 22.08 8.32 1.02
N ASP A 58 21.37 9.22 0.32
CA ASP A 58 21.15 10.61 0.73
C ASP A 58 19.68 10.83 1.13
N GLU A 59 19.46 11.33 2.35
CA GLU A 59 18.13 11.70 2.87
C GLU A 59 17.46 12.79 2.00
N GLN A 60 18.25 13.67 1.37
CA GLN A 60 17.71 14.73 0.51
C GLN A 60 17.14 14.18 -0.80
N ASP A 61 17.76 13.14 -1.37
CA ASP A 61 17.24 12.47 -2.56
C ASP A 61 15.91 11.76 -2.22
N VAL A 62 15.83 11.14 -1.05
CA VAL A 62 14.58 10.55 -0.54
C VAL A 62 13.50 11.63 -0.37
N LEU A 63 13.83 12.75 0.28
CA LEU A 63 12.89 13.86 0.48
C LEU A 63 12.39 14.42 -0.86
N ALA A 64 13.25 14.53 -1.87
CA ALA A 64 12.88 15.03 -3.19
C ALA A 64 11.80 14.15 -3.86
N VAL A 65 11.96 12.82 -3.82
CA VAL A 65 10.93 11.90 -4.34
C VAL A 65 9.64 12.01 -3.53
N MET A 66 9.74 12.13 -2.22
CA MET A 66 8.57 12.24 -1.37
C MET A 66 7.81 13.55 -1.60
N ALA A 67 8.52 14.67 -1.83
CA ALA A 67 7.88 15.92 -2.22
C ALA A 67 7.15 15.78 -3.57
N GLU A 68 7.75 15.10 -4.56
CA GLU A 68 7.13 14.88 -5.88
C GLU A 68 5.91 13.95 -5.81
N ARG A 69 6.01 12.84 -5.07
CA ARG A 69 5.05 11.72 -5.14
C ARG A 69 3.99 11.75 -4.04
N VAL A 70 4.31 12.35 -2.90
CA VAL A 70 3.46 12.42 -1.71
C VAL A 70 3.00 13.84 -1.44
N GLY A 71 3.78 14.85 -1.83
CA GLY A 71 3.45 16.25 -1.57
C GLY A 71 3.77 16.68 -0.14
N VAL A 72 4.77 16.05 0.49
CA VAL A 72 5.35 16.56 1.74
C VAL A 72 6.07 17.89 1.49
N ASN A 73 6.27 18.67 2.54
CA ASN A 73 7.07 19.90 2.45
C ASN A 73 8.51 19.59 2.02
N ASP A 74 9.01 20.28 0.98
CA ASP A 74 10.34 20.08 0.38
C ASP A 74 11.46 20.89 1.06
N ASP A 75 11.12 21.79 1.99
CA ASP A 75 12.09 22.59 2.74
C ASP A 75 12.86 21.69 3.75
N PRO A 76 14.18 21.51 3.58
CA PRO A 76 15.00 20.73 4.50
C PRO A 76 15.14 21.38 5.89
N GLU A 77 14.82 22.67 6.01
CA GLU A 77 14.82 23.39 7.28
C GLU A 77 13.48 23.27 8.03
N TYR A 78 12.42 22.77 7.38
CA TYR A 78 11.17 22.39 8.04
C TYR A 78 11.32 21.04 8.74
N ARG A 79 11.76 21.08 10.01
CA ARG A 79 12.19 19.88 10.77
C ARG A 79 11.21 19.38 11.84
N TYR A 80 10.18 20.15 12.18
CA TYR A 80 9.26 19.85 13.28
C TYR A 80 7.85 20.31 12.96
N GLY A 81 6.86 19.57 13.46
CA GLY A 81 5.44 19.93 13.34
C GLY A 81 4.64 18.89 12.58
N GLN A 82 3.53 19.32 11.97
CA GLN A 82 2.68 18.43 11.19
C GLN A 82 3.28 18.20 9.80
N ASP A 83 3.32 16.96 9.33
CA ASP A 83 3.60 16.69 7.92
C ASP A 83 2.31 16.67 7.08
N THR A 84 2.47 16.63 5.76
CA THR A 84 1.35 16.69 4.82
C THR A 84 1.42 15.60 3.77
N ILE A 85 0.26 15.10 3.38
CA ILE A 85 0.07 14.35 2.13
C ILE A 85 -0.79 15.22 1.22
N ASP A 86 -0.38 15.44 -0.03
CA ASP A 86 -1.21 16.19 -0.99
C ASP A 86 -2.42 15.33 -1.41
N PRO A 87 -3.65 15.75 -1.07
CA PRO A 87 -4.86 14.99 -1.40
C PRO A 87 -5.07 14.85 -2.92
N GLU A 88 -4.58 15.80 -3.73
CA GLU A 88 -4.67 15.71 -5.18
C GLU A 88 -3.75 14.63 -5.74
N LEU A 89 -2.56 14.44 -5.14
CA LEU A 89 -1.65 13.34 -5.48
C LEU A 89 -2.21 11.98 -5.04
N THR A 90 -2.88 11.91 -3.88
CA THR A 90 -3.62 10.72 -3.46
C THR A 90 -4.66 10.32 -4.50
N VAL A 91 -5.53 11.25 -4.91
CA VAL A 91 -6.59 10.96 -5.88
C VAL A 91 -6.02 10.62 -7.27
N ALA A 92 -4.99 11.32 -7.72
CA ALA A 92 -4.32 10.99 -8.98
C ALA A 92 -3.67 9.59 -8.95
N ALA A 93 -3.12 9.16 -7.80
CA ALA A 93 -2.59 7.80 -7.64
C ALA A 93 -3.71 6.75 -7.63
N LEU A 94 -4.84 7.02 -6.97
CA LEU A 94 -6.02 6.16 -7.02
C LEU A 94 -6.53 5.97 -8.46
N GLU A 95 -6.53 7.00 -9.29
CA GLU A 95 -6.90 6.90 -10.71
C GLU A 95 -5.91 6.03 -11.52
N ARG A 96 -4.61 6.09 -11.20
CA ARG A 96 -3.60 5.17 -11.79
C ARG A 96 -3.84 3.72 -11.36
N VAL A 97 -4.12 3.49 -10.07
CA VAL A 97 -4.49 2.16 -9.55
C VAL A 97 -5.77 1.68 -10.22
N ALA A 98 -6.82 2.51 -10.34
CA ALA A 98 -8.06 2.18 -11.04
C ALA A 98 -7.81 1.70 -12.48
N GLY A 99 -6.93 2.39 -13.20
CA GLY A 99 -6.48 1.97 -14.53
C GLY A 99 -5.80 0.59 -14.54
N ARG A 100 -4.99 0.27 -13.52
CA ARG A 100 -4.34 -1.04 -13.38
C ARG A 100 -5.31 -2.14 -12.97
N LEU A 101 -6.28 -1.85 -12.11
CA LEU A 101 -7.34 -2.77 -11.71
C LEU A 101 -8.26 -3.11 -12.88
N ARG A 102 -8.62 -2.13 -13.71
CA ARG A 102 -9.38 -2.36 -14.94
C ARG A 102 -8.66 -3.33 -15.88
N LYS A 103 -7.35 -3.14 -16.10
CA LYS A 103 -6.54 -4.09 -16.88
C LYS A 103 -6.53 -5.50 -16.28
N ALA A 104 -6.52 -5.61 -14.95
CA ALA A 104 -6.60 -6.90 -14.28
C ALA A 104 -7.94 -7.59 -14.57
N ALA A 105 -9.04 -6.85 -14.44
CA ALA A 105 -10.39 -7.33 -14.75
C ALA A 105 -10.55 -7.74 -16.23
N ASP A 106 -10.14 -6.88 -17.16
CA ASP A 106 -10.20 -7.17 -18.61
C ASP A 106 -9.40 -8.42 -18.98
N GLY A 107 -8.31 -8.69 -18.27
CA GLY A 107 -7.45 -9.85 -18.47
C GLY A 107 -7.84 -11.10 -17.66
N GLY A 108 -8.83 -11.03 -16.77
CA GLY A 108 -9.16 -12.12 -15.84
C GLY A 108 -7.96 -12.56 -14.99
N GLN A 109 -7.15 -11.60 -14.55
CA GLN A 109 -5.84 -11.86 -13.92
C GLN A 109 -5.96 -12.55 -12.56
N ARG A 110 -4.88 -13.22 -12.13
CA ARG A 110 -4.70 -13.72 -10.77
C ARG A 110 -4.19 -12.60 -9.88
N VAL A 111 -4.98 -12.23 -8.88
CA VAL A 111 -4.69 -11.11 -8.00
C VAL A 111 -4.53 -11.59 -6.56
N LEU A 112 -3.44 -11.22 -5.93
CA LEU A 112 -3.19 -11.46 -4.51
C LEU A 112 -3.37 -10.15 -3.74
N PHE A 113 -4.14 -10.20 -2.66
CA PHE A 113 -4.33 -9.09 -1.74
C PHE A 113 -3.64 -9.36 -0.42
N ALA A 114 -2.96 -8.36 0.12
CA ALA A 114 -2.30 -8.46 1.41
C ALA A 114 -2.25 -7.11 2.12
N THR A 115 -2.12 -7.11 3.45
CA THR A 115 -1.95 -5.87 4.21
C THR A 115 -1.01 -6.07 5.39
N GLY A 116 -0.07 -5.13 5.52
CA GLY A 116 0.74 -4.92 6.71
C GLY A 116 0.06 -4.00 7.71
N HIS A 117 -1.03 -3.30 7.38
CA HIS A 117 -1.79 -2.45 8.31
C HIS A 117 -3.28 -2.88 8.44
N PRO A 118 -3.57 -4.07 9.00
CA PRO A 118 -4.92 -4.65 8.99
C PRO A 118 -5.96 -3.83 9.78
N GLY A 119 -5.53 -2.98 10.72
CA GLY A 119 -6.44 -2.11 11.47
C GLY A 119 -7.12 -1.03 10.62
N GLY A 120 -6.48 -0.60 9.52
CA GLY A 120 -6.96 0.46 8.65
C GLY A 120 -7.37 -0.05 7.27
N LEU A 121 -6.50 -0.81 6.61
CA LEU A 121 -6.59 -1.10 5.17
C LEU A 121 -7.25 -2.45 4.83
N LEU A 122 -7.53 -3.30 5.82
CA LEU A 122 -8.10 -4.63 5.57
C LEU A 122 -9.42 -4.56 4.76
N ASP A 123 -10.32 -3.63 5.11
CA ASP A 123 -11.60 -3.52 4.42
C ASP A 123 -11.47 -2.94 2.99
N VAL A 124 -10.49 -2.05 2.77
CA VAL A 124 -10.14 -1.49 1.45
C VAL A 124 -9.73 -2.62 0.50
N HIS A 125 -8.80 -3.46 0.96
CA HIS A 125 -8.34 -4.62 0.20
C HIS A 125 -9.46 -5.65 0.00
N ARG A 126 -10.24 -5.97 1.05
CA ARG A 126 -11.38 -6.89 0.96
C ARG A 126 -12.40 -6.45 -0.08
N ALA A 127 -12.79 -5.17 -0.06
CA ALA A 127 -13.76 -4.62 -1.00
C ALA A 127 -13.24 -4.67 -2.45
N THR A 128 -11.96 -4.34 -2.64
CA THR A 128 -11.31 -4.41 -3.94
C THR A 128 -11.19 -5.85 -4.46
N ALA A 129 -10.83 -6.81 -3.60
CA ALA A 129 -10.79 -8.23 -3.93
C ALA A 129 -12.17 -8.75 -4.35
N ALA A 130 -13.22 -8.40 -3.61
CA ALA A 130 -14.59 -8.79 -3.93
C ALA A 130 -15.03 -8.24 -5.30
N ALA A 131 -14.68 -6.99 -5.61
CA ALA A 131 -15.03 -6.36 -6.89
C ALA A 131 -14.31 -7.02 -8.09
N LEU A 132 -13.00 -7.29 -7.97
CA LEU A 132 -12.25 -8.02 -9.00
C LEU A 132 -12.75 -9.46 -9.19
N ARG A 133 -13.08 -10.15 -8.09
CA ARG A 133 -13.68 -11.48 -8.16
C ARG A 133 -15.01 -11.45 -8.92
N ALA A 134 -15.86 -10.46 -8.66
CA ALA A 134 -17.13 -10.28 -9.37
C ALA A 134 -16.92 -9.97 -10.86
N ALA A 135 -15.80 -9.30 -11.21
CA ALA A 135 -15.40 -9.04 -12.59
C ALA A 135 -14.71 -10.23 -13.29
N GLY A 136 -14.52 -11.36 -12.60
CA GLY A 136 -13.99 -12.59 -13.19
C GLY A 136 -12.49 -12.85 -12.95
N CYS A 137 -11.81 -12.03 -12.14
CA CYS A 137 -10.45 -12.33 -11.71
C CYS A 137 -10.38 -13.54 -10.76
N GLU A 138 -9.26 -14.25 -10.79
CA GLU A 138 -8.92 -15.23 -9.76
C GLU A 138 -8.30 -14.50 -8.57
N ILE A 139 -8.89 -14.62 -7.37
CA ILE A 139 -8.25 -14.13 -6.14
C ILE A 139 -7.43 -15.25 -5.52
N VAL A 140 -6.12 -15.04 -5.42
CA VAL A 140 -5.16 -16.07 -5.03
C VAL A 140 -5.39 -16.49 -3.58
N VAL A 141 -5.61 -17.80 -3.37
CA VAL A 141 -5.64 -18.41 -2.04
C VAL A 141 -4.23 -18.81 -1.62
N ILE A 142 -3.74 -18.31 -0.49
CA ILE A 142 -2.37 -18.59 -0.04
C ILE A 142 -2.19 -20.06 0.40
N PRO A 143 -0.98 -20.63 0.31
CA PRO A 143 -0.68 -21.91 0.97
C PRO A 143 -0.95 -21.86 2.48
N GLU A 144 -1.40 -22.97 3.06
CA GLU A 144 -1.59 -23.09 4.51
C GLU A 144 -0.26 -23.30 5.25
N GLY A 145 -0.25 -22.97 6.55
CA GLY A 145 0.88 -23.26 7.44
C GLY A 145 2.11 -22.37 7.24
N LEU A 146 1.95 -21.22 6.58
CA LEU A 146 3.02 -20.25 6.36
C LEU A 146 3.34 -19.49 7.66
N THR A 147 4.63 -19.30 7.93
CA THR A 147 5.14 -18.61 9.12
C THR A 147 6.31 -17.71 8.78
N THR A 148 6.49 -16.68 9.60
CA THR A 148 7.68 -15.82 9.65
C THR A 148 8.23 -15.81 11.07
N GLU A 149 9.29 -15.05 11.33
CA GLU A 149 9.78 -14.84 12.71
C GLU A 149 8.77 -14.04 13.56
N GLU A 150 7.94 -13.21 12.93
CA GLU A 150 6.98 -12.35 13.63
C GLU A 150 5.66 -13.08 13.94
N GLY A 151 5.26 -14.06 13.13
CA GLY A 151 3.99 -14.76 13.33
C GLY A 151 3.56 -15.65 12.17
N TYR A 152 2.27 -15.98 12.17
CA TYR A 152 1.63 -16.80 11.15
C TYR A 152 1.11 -15.93 10.02
N VAL A 153 1.26 -16.39 8.78
CA VAL A 153 0.63 -15.74 7.62
C VAL A 153 -0.73 -16.39 7.41
N GLN A 154 -1.79 -15.61 7.60
CA GLN A 154 -3.18 -16.05 7.49
C GLN A 154 -3.88 -15.27 6.38
N GLN A 155 -5.01 -15.76 5.90
CA GLN A 155 -5.83 -15.05 4.93
C GLN A 155 -7.27 -14.93 5.43
N PHE A 156 -7.74 -13.70 5.59
CA PHE A 156 -9.11 -13.40 6.01
C PHE A 156 -9.80 -12.57 4.95
N ALA A 157 -11.01 -12.99 4.56
CA ALA A 157 -11.82 -12.29 3.57
C ALA A 157 -11.00 -11.94 2.30
N ASP A 158 -10.28 -12.92 1.77
CA ASP A 158 -9.38 -12.84 0.61
C ASP A 158 -8.09 -12.01 0.80
N VAL A 159 -7.85 -11.42 1.97
CA VAL A 159 -6.66 -10.59 2.24
C VAL A 159 -5.67 -11.33 3.14
N ALA A 160 -4.42 -11.46 2.70
CA ALA A 160 -3.34 -12.02 3.51
C ALA A 160 -2.88 -11.01 4.58
N VAL A 161 -2.66 -11.50 5.79
CA VAL A 161 -2.29 -10.70 6.98
C VAL A 161 -1.30 -11.47 7.84
N LEU A 162 -0.60 -10.75 8.72
CA LEU A 162 0.18 -11.34 9.79
C LEU A 162 -0.69 -11.51 11.05
N GLU A 163 -0.69 -12.71 11.62
CA GLU A 163 -1.39 -13.05 12.86
C GLU A 163 -0.39 -13.51 13.93
N HIS A 164 -0.55 -13.01 15.15
CA HIS A 164 0.18 -13.49 16.30
C HIS A 164 -0.66 -13.33 17.58
N GLY A 165 -0.82 -14.41 18.33
CA GLY A 165 -1.50 -14.39 19.63
C GLY A 165 -2.99 -14.04 19.56
N ALA A 166 -3.70 -14.54 18.55
CA ALA A 166 -5.11 -14.24 18.24
C ALA A 166 -5.38 -12.77 17.89
N SER A 167 -4.35 -12.04 17.43
CA SER A 167 -4.45 -10.65 16.98
C SER A 167 -3.87 -10.51 15.58
N LEU A 168 -4.41 -9.59 14.78
CA LEU A 168 -3.82 -9.19 13.50
C LEU A 168 -2.78 -8.10 13.77
N TRP A 169 -1.57 -8.28 13.23
CA TRP A 169 -0.43 -7.43 13.54
C TRP A 169 -0.11 -6.45 12.41
N HIS A 170 0.31 -5.25 12.81
CA HIS A 170 0.98 -4.32 11.91
C HIS A 170 2.39 -4.85 11.64
N THR A 171 2.80 -4.95 10.38
CA THR A 171 4.18 -5.24 9.99
C THR A 171 4.62 -4.44 8.76
N HIS A 172 5.88 -3.97 8.81
CA HIS A 172 6.59 -3.36 7.68
C HIS A 172 7.41 -4.40 6.91
N SER A 173 7.46 -5.65 7.40
CA SER A 173 8.30 -6.72 6.85
C SER A 173 7.77 -7.25 5.53
N GLY A 174 8.68 -7.55 4.60
CA GLY A 174 8.37 -8.26 3.36
C GLY A 174 8.39 -9.79 3.48
N GLU A 175 8.83 -10.33 4.62
CA GLU A 175 8.93 -11.78 4.83
C GLU A 175 7.59 -12.53 4.70
N PRO A 176 6.43 -11.98 5.11
CA PRO A 176 5.14 -12.64 4.86
C PRO A 176 4.82 -12.84 3.37
N MET A 177 5.05 -11.81 2.54
CA MET A 177 4.85 -11.92 1.08
C MET A 177 5.84 -12.92 0.47
N LYS A 178 7.11 -12.90 0.92
CA LYS A 178 8.11 -13.89 0.52
C LYS A 178 7.68 -15.32 0.83
N ALA A 179 7.14 -15.57 2.03
CA ALA A 179 6.63 -16.87 2.41
C ALA A 179 5.48 -17.34 1.49
N ILE A 180 4.58 -16.42 1.09
CA ILE A 180 3.49 -16.73 0.14
C ILE A 180 4.04 -17.09 -1.24
N LEU A 181 4.85 -16.22 -1.84
CA LEU A 181 5.36 -16.43 -3.21
C LEU A 181 6.21 -17.71 -3.28
N THR A 182 7.13 -17.90 -2.34
CA THR A 182 7.93 -19.15 -2.23
C THR A 182 7.03 -20.38 -2.01
N GLY A 183 5.98 -20.24 -1.20
CA GLY A 183 5.03 -21.32 -0.95
C GLY A 183 4.25 -21.74 -2.19
N LEU A 184 3.81 -20.78 -3.02
CA LEU A 184 3.14 -21.03 -4.29
C LEU A 184 4.06 -21.79 -5.26
N GLU A 185 5.30 -21.33 -5.42
CA GLU A 185 6.30 -21.98 -6.27
C GLU A 185 6.58 -23.43 -5.83
N ARG A 186 6.78 -23.65 -4.52
CA ARG A 186 7.02 -25.00 -3.96
C ARG A 186 5.85 -25.94 -4.18
N ALA A 187 4.62 -25.41 -4.18
CA ALA A 187 3.42 -26.17 -4.47
C ALA A 187 3.19 -26.38 -5.98
N GLY A 188 4.06 -25.87 -6.85
CA GLY A 188 3.87 -25.90 -8.31
C GLY A 188 2.67 -25.08 -8.78
N ARG A 189 2.22 -24.12 -7.96
CA ARG A 189 1.10 -23.23 -8.25
C ARG A 189 1.64 -21.98 -8.96
N PRO A 190 0.88 -21.40 -9.90
CA PRO A 190 1.29 -20.16 -10.52
C PRO A 190 1.37 -19.00 -9.50
N LEU A 191 2.28 -18.07 -9.78
CA LEU A 191 2.34 -16.78 -9.09
C LEU A 191 1.17 -15.86 -9.50
N PRO A 192 0.79 -14.88 -8.65
CA PRO A 192 -0.14 -13.83 -9.05
C PRO A 192 0.39 -13.02 -10.24
N ASP A 193 -0.51 -12.53 -11.07
CA ASP A 193 -0.22 -11.56 -12.14
C ASP A 193 -0.24 -10.11 -11.62
N LEU A 194 -0.84 -9.89 -10.44
CA LEU A 194 -0.87 -8.61 -9.73
C LEU A 194 -0.91 -8.84 -8.22
N VAL A 195 -0.13 -8.07 -7.49
CA VAL A 195 -0.27 -7.89 -6.04
C VAL A 195 -0.83 -6.50 -5.74
N VAL A 196 -1.91 -6.44 -4.96
CA VAL A 196 -2.45 -5.19 -4.40
C VAL A 196 -2.25 -5.26 -2.89
N ALA A 197 -1.34 -4.45 -2.36
CA ALA A 197 -0.95 -4.55 -0.95
C ALA A 197 -0.53 -3.20 -0.35
N ASP A 198 0.20 -3.24 0.77
CA ASP A 198 0.82 -2.08 1.42
C ASP A 198 2.11 -2.52 2.16
N HIS A 199 2.91 -1.55 2.59
CA HIS A 199 4.20 -1.75 3.27
C HIS A 199 5.09 -2.82 2.60
N GLY A 200 5.71 -3.68 3.42
CA GLY A 200 6.62 -4.73 3.00
C GLY A 200 6.02 -5.75 2.04
N TRP A 201 4.70 -5.90 2.04
CA TRP A 201 4.01 -6.86 1.19
C TRP A 201 4.03 -6.40 -0.28
N ALA A 202 3.74 -5.12 -0.53
CA ALA A 202 3.79 -4.55 -1.87
C ALA A 202 5.24 -4.45 -2.38
N GLY A 203 6.16 -4.01 -1.53
CA GLY A 203 7.56 -3.82 -1.92
C GLY A 203 8.27 -5.15 -2.21
N TYR A 204 8.06 -6.20 -1.39
CA TYR A 204 8.65 -7.50 -1.70
C TYR A 204 8.08 -8.13 -2.98
N ALA A 205 6.78 -7.97 -3.25
CA ALA A 205 6.19 -8.46 -4.49
C ALA A 205 6.85 -7.82 -5.73
N GLY A 206 7.01 -6.49 -5.71
CA GLY A 206 7.72 -5.75 -6.77
C GLY A 206 9.18 -6.19 -6.89
N GLN A 207 9.89 -6.32 -5.75
CA GLN A 207 11.27 -6.81 -5.70
C GLN A 207 11.44 -8.22 -6.28
N HIS A 208 10.43 -9.08 -6.12
CA HIS A 208 10.39 -10.43 -6.69
C HIS A 208 10.08 -10.44 -8.19
N GLY A 209 9.68 -9.30 -8.77
CA GLY A 209 9.33 -9.17 -10.19
C GLY A 209 7.86 -9.46 -10.49
N VAL A 210 7.00 -9.48 -9.48
CA VAL A 210 5.55 -9.50 -9.67
C VAL A 210 5.05 -8.06 -9.76
N ASP A 211 4.21 -7.76 -10.76
CA ASP A 211 3.50 -6.48 -10.83
C ASP A 211 2.83 -6.17 -9.50
N SER A 212 3.16 -5.03 -8.88
CA SER A 212 2.57 -4.62 -7.62
C SER A 212 2.10 -3.17 -7.62
N VAL A 213 1.04 -2.91 -6.86
CA VAL A 213 0.61 -1.58 -6.44
C VAL A 213 0.45 -1.58 -4.93
N GLY A 214 0.61 -0.42 -4.29
CA GLY A 214 0.34 -0.36 -2.86
C GLY A 214 0.04 1.00 -2.27
N TYR A 215 -0.49 0.96 -1.05
CA TYR A 215 -0.75 2.13 -0.21
C TYR A 215 0.43 2.36 0.74
N ALA A 216 0.81 3.60 0.99
CA ALA A 216 1.87 3.96 1.93
C ALA A 216 1.65 5.34 2.55
N ASP A 217 1.98 5.47 3.84
CA ASP A 217 2.02 6.73 4.56
C ASP A 217 3.25 7.56 4.19
N CYS A 218 3.23 8.85 4.53
CA CYS A 218 4.30 9.78 4.22
C CYS A 218 5.62 9.42 4.90
N ASN A 219 5.62 8.63 5.99
CA ASN A 219 6.83 8.13 6.65
C ASN A 219 7.32 6.76 6.11
N ASP A 220 6.70 6.25 5.04
CA ASP A 220 7.04 4.98 4.41
C ASP A 220 7.58 5.19 2.98
N PRO A 221 8.74 5.83 2.83
CA PRO A 221 9.24 6.29 1.54
C PRO A 221 9.48 5.17 0.52
N ALA A 222 9.79 3.95 0.97
CA ALA A 222 10.38 2.93 0.10
C ALA A 222 9.48 2.52 -1.08
N LEU A 223 8.14 2.53 -0.94
CA LEU A 223 7.25 2.21 -2.05
C LEU A 223 7.24 3.31 -3.13
N PHE A 224 7.36 4.58 -2.75
CA PHE A 224 7.47 5.69 -3.69
C PHE A 224 8.81 5.68 -4.42
N LEU A 225 9.89 5.33 -3.70
CA LEU A 225 11.19 5.09 -4.32
C LEU A 225 11.11 3.93 -5.33
N ALA A 226 10.44 2.83 -4.97
CA ALA A 226 10.23 1.71 -5.89
C ALA A 226 9.38 2.09 -7.12
N GLU A 227 8.37 2.95 -6.97
CA GLU A 227 7.63 3.50 -8.12
C GLU A 227 8.55 4.35 -9.01
N SER A 228 9.42 5.19 -8.42
CA SER A 228 10.37 6.00 -9.18
C SER A 228 11.39 5.17 -9.97
N GLU A 229 11.75 3.99 -9.46
CA GLU A 229 12.65 3.03 -10.13
C GLU A 229 11.92 2.10 -11.12
N GLY A 230 10.58 2.09 -11.12
CA GLY A 230 9.77 1.17 -11.92
C GLY A 230 9.68 -0.26 -11.37
N THR A 231 10.18 -0.51 -10.16
CA THR A 231 10.08 -1.80 -9.45
C THR A 231 8.65 -2.05 -8.97
N LEU A 232 7.91 -0.99 -8.64
CA LEU A 232 6.50 -1.01 -8.25
C LEU A 232 5.72 -0.12 -9.22
N GLN A 233 4.48 -0.49 -9.57
CA GLN A 233 3.74 0.21 -10.63
C GLN A 233 3.11 1.52 -10.17
N VAL A 234 2.47 1.51 -8.99
CA VAL A 234 1.80 2.69 -8.41
C VAL A 234 1.82 2.60 -6.88
N ALA A 235 2.37 3.62 -6.23
CA ALA A 235 2.20 3.86 -4.80
C ALA A 235 1.15 4.96 -4.58
N VAL A 236 0.20 4.72 -3.68
CA VAL A 236 -0.86 5.69 -3.32
C VAL A 236 -0.50 6.31 -1.97
N PRO A 237 -0.23 7.63 -1.91
CA PRO A 237 0.06 8.28 -0.65
C PRO A 237 -1.23 8.48 0.15
N LEU A 238 -1.25 7.96 1.38
CA LEU A 238 -2.33 8.16 2.35
C LEU A 238 -1.85 7.85 3.77
N ASP A 239 -2.41 8.52 4.78
CA ASP A 239 -2.29 8.09 6.18
C ASP A 239 -3.08 6.78 6.32
N ASP A 240 -2.41 5.70 6.70
CA ASP A 240 -3.00 4.36 6.82
C ASP A 240 -3.60 4.08 8.20
N HIS A 241 -3.47 5.03 9.15
CA HIS A 241 -3.97 4.96 10.51
C HIS A 241 -4.82 6.17 10.90
N VAL A 242 -6.03 6.25 10.34
CA VAL A 242 -7.02 7.26 10.75
C VAL A 242 -7.94 6.78 11.86
N VAL A 243 -8.58 7.75 12.54
CA VAL A 243 -9.46 7.54 13.72
C VAL A 243 -10.56 6.49 13.49
N SER A 244 -11.09 6.41 12.26
CA SER A 244 -12.08 5.41 11.89
C SER A 244 -11.71 4.77 10.56
N PRO A 245 -11.53 3.43 10.49
CA PRO A 245 -11.30 2.73 9.23
C PRO A 245 -12.42 2.94 8.20
N ARG A 246 -13.63 3.33 8.65
CA ARG A 246 -14.76 3.66 7.78
C ARG A 246 -14.56 4.94 6.97
N TYR A 247 -13.55 5.74 7.30
CA TYR A 247 -13.17 6.88 6.48
C TYR A 247 -12.56 6.45 5.14
N TYR A 248 -12.11 5.21 4.98
CA TYR A 248 -11.72 4.71 3.66
C TYR A 248 -12.91 4.29 2.78
N ASP A 249 -14.15 4.25 3.32
CA ASP A 249 -15.34 3.82 2.55
C ASP A 249 -15.48 4.71 1.27
N PRO A 250 -15.54 6.07 1.32
CA PRO A 250 -15.70 6.89 0.11
C PRO A 250 -14.52 6.79 -0.86
N MET A 251 -13.29 6.66 -0.35
CA MET A 251 -12.09 6.45 -1.16
C MET A 251 -12.18 5.14 -1.95
N THR A 252 -12.64 4.07 -1.29
CA THR A 252 -12.81 2.76 -1.90
C THR A 252 -13.91 2.78 -2.96
N ALA A 253 -15.06 3.44 -2.70
CA ALA A 253 -16.11 3.59 -3.71
C ALA A 253 -15.65 4.41 -4.93
N TYR A 254 -14.86 5.46 -4.72
CA TYR A 254 -14.26 6.22 -5.82
C TYR A 254 -13.33 5.33 -6.65
N LEU A 255 -12.38 4.63 -6.01
CA LEU A 255 -11.45 3.73 -6.69
C LEU A 255 -12.19 2.69 -7.54
N LEU A 256 -13.22 2.04 -6.98
CA LEU A 256 -13.99 1.03 -7.69
C LEU A 256 -14.79 1.62 -8.84
N ALA A 257 -15.43 2.77 -8.66
CA ALA A 257 -16.17 3.44 -9.73
C ALA A 257 -15.25 3.87 -10.87
N GLU A 258 -14.11 4.48 -10.55
CA GLU A 258 -13.10 4.82 -11.55
C GLU A 258 -12.59 3.57 -12.26
N ALA A 259 -12.40 2.45 -11.56
CA ALA A 259 -11.98 1.18 -12.18
C ALA A 259 -13.08 0.51 -13.03
N GLY A 260 -14.33 0.99 -12.98
CA GLY A 260 -15.48 0.34 -13.62
C GLY A 260 -15.92 -0.95 -12.91
N LEU A 261 -15.70 -1.01 -11.60
CA LEU A 261 -15.91 -2.18 -10.73
C LEU A 261 -16.92 -1.92 -9.60
N ALA A 262 -17.66 -0.82 -9.65
CA ALA A 262 -18.69 -0.44 -8.67
C ALA A 262 -20.02 -1.19 -8.85
#